data_AF-A0AAV2YAS0-F1
#
_entry.id   AF-A0AAV2YAS0-F1
#
_cell.length_a   1.000
_cell.length_b   1.000
_cell.length_c   1.000
_cell.angle_alpha   90.00
_cell.angle_beta   90.00
_cell.angle_gamma   90.00
#
_symmetry.space_group_name_H-M   'P 1'
#
loop_
_entity.id
_entity.type
_entity.pdbx_description
1 polymer ?
#
loop_
_entity_poly.entity_id
_entity_poly.type
_entity_poly.pdbx_seq_one_letter_code
_entity_poly.pdbx_strand_id
1 'polypeptide(L)'
;MWGIELVRSGAKIGEHMSRFGPRGKYAGLQSSDYIVLDFRRGVTDVRQDPRRATASFPIDDATGETRFGEVVVKYGEDDAVMLHLQP
;
A
#
# COMPACT_ATOMS: atom_id res chain seq x y z
N MET A 1 16.56 -5.11 10.38
CA MET A 1 16.57 -4.16 9.24
C MET A 1 15.12 -4.00 8.79
N TRP A 2 14.71 -2.78 8.41
CA TRP A 2 13.35 -2.53 7.92
C TRP A 2 13.32 -2.46 6.40
N GLY A 3 12.21 -2.88 5.78
CA GLY A 3 12.02 -2.87 4.33
C GLY A 3 10.71 -2.21 3.91
N ILE A 4 10.75 -1.51 2.78
CA ILE A 4 9.54 -0.99 2.12
C ILE A 4 9.55 -1.48 0.67
N GLU A 5 8.39 -1.97 0.21
CA GLU A 5 8.13 -2.13 -1.22
C GLU A 5 6.89 -1.36 -1.65
N LEU A 6 6.93 -0.84 -2.87
CA LEU A 6 5.85 -0.07 -3.48
C LEU A 6 5.22 -0.91 -4.58
N VAL A 7 3.89 -1.00 -4.57
CA VAL A 7 3.11 -1.60 -5.65
C VAL A 7 2.02 -0.64 -6.11
N ARG A 8 1.53 -0.89 -7.32
CA ARG A 8 0.41 -0.15 -7.90
C ARG A 8 -0.76 -1.09 -8.12
N SER A 9 -1.94 -0.70 -7.66
CA SER A 9 -3.19 -1.43 -7.81
C SER A 9 -3.11 -2.90 -7.34
N GLY A 10 -2.27 -3.19 -6.34
CA GLY A 10 -2.07 -4.53 -5.78
C GLY A 10 -1.40 -5.51 -6.73
N ALA A 11 -0.81 -5.02 -7.83
CA ALA A 11 -0.16 -5.85 -8.82
C ALA A 11 0.93 -6.71 -8.16
N LYS A 12 0.78 -8.03 -8.27
CA LYS A 12 1.74 -9.02 -7.75
C LYS A 12 2.01 -8.90 -6.24
N ILE A 13 1.06 -8.38 -5.45
CA ILE A 13 1.22 -8.18 -4.00
C ILE A 13 1.80 -9.41 -3.28
N GLY A 14 1.34 -10.62 -3.63
CA GLY A 14 1.86 -11.86 -3.04
C GLY A 14 3.32 -12.16 -3.38
N GLU A 15 3.79 -11.85 -4.60
CA GLU A 15 5.22 -11.97 -4.96
C GLU A 15 6.06 -10.95 -4.21
N HIS A 16 5.56 -9.73 -4.06
CA HIS A 16 6.24 -8.66 -3.32
C HIS A 16 6.42 -9.05 -1.84
N MET A 17 5.34 -9.51 -1.19
CA MET A 17 5.40 -10.00 0.19
C MET A 17 6.29 -11.24 0.35
N SER A 18 6.30 -12.16 -0.64
CA SER A 18 7.10 -13.39 -0.56
C SER A 18 8.61 -13.13 -0.65
N ARG A 19 9.06 -11.99 -1.20
CA ARG A 19 10.48 -11.59 -1.22
C ARG A 19 11.06 -11.42 0.18
N PHE A 20 10.24 -11.05 1.16
CA PHE A 20 10.62 -10.93 2.57
C PHE A 20 10.47 -12.24 3.36
N GLY A 21 9.96 -13.30 2.73
CA GLY A 21 9.82 -14.61 3.37
C GLY A 21 11.18 -15.28 3.62
N PRO A 22 11.22 -16.37 4.40
CA PRO A 22 12.46 -17.08 4.75
C PRO A 22 13.28 -17.61 3.56
N ARG A 23 12.62 -17.82 2.41
CA ARG A 23 13.22 -18.25 1.13
C ARG A 23 13.13 -17.17 0.05
N GLY A 24 12.76 -15.95 0.43
CA GLY A 24 12.58 -14.82 -0.46
C GLY A 24 13.90 -14.16 -0.84
N LYS A 25 13.84 -13.31 -1.87
CA LYS A 25 15.00 -12.56 -2.38
C LYS A 25 15.74 -11.76 -1.31
N TYR A 26 15.04 -11.31 -0.27
CA TYR A 26 15.60 -10.49 0.81
C TYR A 26 15.93 -11.28 2.08
N ALA A 27 15.83 -12.62 2.06
CA ALA A 27 16.13 -13.45 3.23
C ALA A 27 17.55 -13.22 3.78
N GLY A 28 18.53 -13.07 2.89
CA GLY A 28 19.93 -12.78 3.27
C GLY A 28 20.15 -11.39 3.88
N LEU A 29 19.22 -10.45 3.68
CA LEU A 29 19.28 -9.10 4.26
C LEU A 29 18.66 -9.04 5.66
N GLN A 30 18.09 -10.14 6.16
CA GLN A 30 17.44 -10.21 7.47
C GLN A 30 16.41 -9.09 7.68
N SER A 31 15.74 -8.67 6.61
CA SER A 31 14.68 -7.65 6.63
C SER A 31 13.35 -8.30 6.94
N SER A 32 13.20 -8.77 8.18
CA SER A 32 11.97 -9.44 8.66
C SER A 32 10.86 -8.45 9.02
N ASP A 33 11.20 -7.19 9.25
CA ASP A 33 10.27 -6.10 9.50
C ASP A 33 10.08 -5.32 8.19
N TYR A 34 8.86 -5.33 7.65
CA TYR A 34 8.59 -4.71 6.36
C TYR A 34 7.13 -4.31 6.19
N ILE A 35 6.91 -3.38 5.26
CA ILE A 35 5.59 -3.01 4.79
C ILE A 35 5.55 -2.92 3.27
N VAL A 36 4.44 -3.36 2.69
CA VAL A 36 4.12 -3.14 1.27
C VAL A 36 3.10 -2.01 1.16
N LEU A 37 3.48 -0.92 0.50
CA LEU A 37 2.62 0.21 0.21
C LEU A 37 1.95 0.00 -1.16
N ASP A 38 0.63 -0.15 -1.17
CA ASP A 38 -0.17 -0.28 -2.39
C ASP A 38 -0.86 1.04 -2.74
N PHE A 39 -0.42 1.66 -3.83
CA PHE A 39 -1.05 2.86 -4.36
C PHE A 39 -2.17 2.52 -5.33
N ARG A 40 -3.37 3.04 -5.06
CA ARG A 40 -4.60 2.73 -5.81
C ARG A 40 -5.30 3.99 -6.27
N ARG A 41 -5.89 3.92 -7.47
CA ARG A 41 -6.81 4.93 -7.99
C ARG A 41 -8.22 4.55 -7.57
N GLY A 42 -8.91 5.44 -6.88
CA GLY A 42 -10.21 5.21 -6.26
C GLY A 42 -10.11 4.44 -4.94
N VAL A 43 -11.14 4.56 -4.11
CA VAL A 43 -11.29 3.77 -2.88
C VAL A 43 -11.76 2.38 -3.26
N THR A 44 -10.96 1.37 -2.91
CA THR A 44 -11.28 -0.03 -3.23
C THR A 44 -11.34 -0.84 -1.95
N ASP A 45 -12.26 -1.80 -1.89
CA ASP A 45 -12.32 -2.75 -0.79
C ASP A 45 -11.18 -3.77 -0.95
N VAL A 46 -10.15 -3.60 -0.12
CA VAL A 46 -8.94 -4.42 -0.15
C VAL A 46 -8.89 -5.25 1.12
N ARG A 47 -8.62 -6.54 0.96
CA ARG A 47 -8.38 -7.45 2.08
C ARG A 47 -7.26 -6.90 2.97
N GLN A 48 -7.57 -6.79 4.26
CA GLN A 48 -6.63 -6.35 5.29
C GLN A 48 -5.47 -7.32 5.43
N ASP A 49 -4.28 -6.76 5.58
CA ASP A 49 -3.06 -7.50 5.88
C ASP A 49 -2.17 -6.63 6.78
N PRO A 50 -1.65 -7.15 7.91
CA PRO A 50 -0.86 -6.37 8.85
C PRO A 50 0.46 -5.84 8.28
N ARG A 51 0.91 -6.36 7.13
CA ARG A 51 2.14 -5.91 6.44
C ARG A 51 1.85 -5.12 5.17
N ARG A 52 0.62 -4.62 5.02
CA ARG A 52 0.18 -3.84 3.87
C ARG A 52 -0.49 -2.55 4.32
N ALA A 53 0.01 -1.43 3.79
CA ALA A 53 -0.71 -0.17 3.78
C ALA A 53 -1.29 0.06 2.37
N THR A 54 -2.55 0.46 2.29
CA THR A 54 -3.21 0.85 1.03
C THR A 54 -3.43 2.35 1.04
N ALA A 55 -2.87 3.04 0.04
CA ALA A 55 -3.07 4.46 -0.20
C ALA A 55 -4.00 4.61 -1.41
N SER A 56 -5.26 4.96 -1.14
CA SER A 56 -6.29 5.14 -2.16
C SER A 56 -6.48 6.61 -2.45
N PHE A 57 -6.20 7.03 -3.68
CA PHE A 57 -6.44 8.40 -4.12
C PHE A 57 -7.86 8.52 -4.68
N PRO A 58 -8.73 9.35 -4.08
CA PRO A 58 -10.09 9.54 -4.58
C PRO A 58 -10.11 9.99 -6.04
N ILE A 59 -11.19 9.65 -6.72
CA ILE A 59 -11.46 10.11 -8.09
C ILE A 59 -12.47 11.24 -7.98
N ASP A 60 -12.25 12.29 -8.74
CA ASP A 60 -13.23 13.35 -8.92
C ASP A 60 -14.35 12.86 -9.85
N ASP A 61 -15.59 12.83 -9.35
CA ASP A 61 -16.72 12.27 -10.10
C ASP A 61 -17.09 13.08 -11.34
N ALA A 62 -16.79 14.39 -11.37
CA ALA A 62 -17.14 15.26 -12.49
C ALA A 62 -16.14 15.15 -13.64
N THR A 63 -14.86 14.99 -13.32
CA THR A 63 -13.76 15.00 -14.30
C THR A 63 -13.20 13.60 -14.58
N GLY A 64 -13.42 12.64 -13.67
CA GLY A 64 -12.78 11.33 -13.70
C GLY A 64 -11.30 11.36 -13.33
N GLU A 65 -10.76 12.50 -12.92
CA GLU A 65 -9.35 12.66 -12.58
C GLU A 65 -9.03 12.23 -11.14
N THR A 66 -7.78 11.85 -10.89
CA THR A 66 -7.33 11.49 -9.54
C THR A 66 -7.09 12.75 -8.72
N ARG A 67 -7.64 12.83 -7.51
CA ARG A 67 -7.37 13.92 -6.55
C ARG A 67 -6.09 13.63 -5.78
N PHE A 68 -4.95 14.10 -6.26
CA PHE A 68 -3.65 13.88 -5.60
C PHE A 68 -3.44 14.66 -4.30
N GLY A 69 -4.30 15.65 -3.99
CA GLY A 69 -4.25 16.37 -2.71
C GLY A 69 -4.86 15.60 -1.53
N GLU A 70 -5.54 14.48 -1.80
CA GLU A 70 -6.27 13.67 -0.82
C GLU A 70 -5.86 12.21 -0.94
N VAL A 71 -5.65 11.54 0.19
CA VAL A 71 -5.39 10.10 0.20
C VAL A 71 -6.09 9.45 1.38
N VAL A 72 -6.84 8.39 1.09
CA VAL A 72 -7.41 7.50 2.10
C VAL A 72 -6.40 6.39 2.36
N VAL A 73 -5.83 6.37 3.56
CA VAL A 73 -4.86 5.37 3.99
C VAL A 73 -5.53 4.35 4.89
N LYS A 74 -5.36 3.07 4.57
CA LYS A 74 -5.77 1.95 5.42
C LYS A 74 -4.58 1.05 5.68
N TYR A 75 -4.31 0.75 6.94
CA TYR A 75 -3.19 -0.09 7.35
C TYR A 75 -3.67 -1.19 8.31
N GLY A 76 -3.32 -2.44 8.02
CA GLY A 76 -3.70 -3.56 8.88
C GLY A 76 -5.22 -3.59 9.17
N GLU A 77 -5.55 -3.70 10.46
CA GLU A 77 -6.92 -3.73 10.96
C GLU A 77 -7.47 -2.35 11.35
N ASP A 78 -6.66 -1.29 11.25
CA ASP A 78 -7.05 0.05 11.65
C ASP A 78 -8.13 0.65 10.74
N ASP A 79 -8.90 1.57 11.30
CA ASP A 79 -9.84 2.39 10.54
C ASP A 79 -9.09 3.22 9.48
N ALA A 80 -9.75 3.42 8.33
CA ALA A 80 -9.17 4.21 7.27
C ALA A 80 -9.11 5.69 7.68
N VAL A 81 -7.98 6.34 7.39
CA VAL A 81 -7.75 7.76 7.69
C VAL A 81 -7.62 8.53 6.38
N MET A 82 -8.34 9.66 6.27
CA MET A 82 -8.13 10.62 5.19
C MET A 82 -7.00 11.57 5.55
N LEU A 83 -6.03 11.71 4.66
CA LEU A 83 -4.92 12.66 4.78
C LEU A 83 -4.98 13.68 3.64
N HIS A 84 -4.68 14.94 3.97
CA HIS A 84 -4.47 16.00 3.00
C HIS A 84 -2.97 16.17 2.76
N LEU A 85 -2.54 16.00 1.51
CA LEU A 85 -1.14 16.11 1.13
C LEU A 85 -0.78 17.58 0.91
N GLN A 86 0.29 18.03 1.57
CA GLN A 86 0.87 19.34 1.29
C GLN A 86 1.74 19.24 0.02
N PRO A 87 1.69 20.26 -0.86
CA PRO A 87 2.49 20.31 -2.08
C PRO A 87 4.00 20.40 -1.81
#